data_AF-A0A832V812-F1
#
_entry.id   AF-A0A832V812-F1
#
_cell.length_a   1.000
_cell.length_b   1.000
_cell.length_c   1.000
_cell.angle_alpha   90.00
_cell.angle_beta   90.00
_cell.angle_gamma   90.00
#
_symmetry.space_group_name_H-M   'P 1'
#
loop_
_entity.id
_entity.type
_entity.pdbx_description
1 polymer ?
#
loop_
_entity_poly.entity_id
_entity_poly.type
_entity_poly.pdbx_seq_one_letter_code
_entity_poly.pdbx_strand_id
1 'polypeptide(L)'
;MNEENITNDNLGSIGIGAMIVFIALILVAAVASAVIIQTGEKLQQNAQQTGSDTQREISGKVTLNSVIVKDANTFRVYFESSPGSDVLDEDQIEWQMSCTNPNGLTTGYQYLNGDFGATVHAASGAALGAAEDIDSGSSYIIDLTVDGGSGAQCQADIAANNGLGLNSEVTLWIHVNGGGSTYETLYISDLTPGSLVI
;
A
#
# COMPACT_ATOMS: atom_id res chain seq x y z
N MET A 1 -1.91 87.65 -13.08
CA MET A 1 -3.06 86.73 -13.21
C MET A 1 -2.68 85.34 -13.77
N ASN A 2 -1.40 85.02 -14.03
CA ASN A 2 -1.01 83.72 -14.59
C ASN A 2 -0.45 82.70 -13.57
N GLU A 3 -0.14 83.09 -12.33
CA GLU A 3 0.45 82.17 -11.33
C GLU A 3 -0.58 81.25 -10.65
N GLU A 4 -1.85 81.63 -10.52
CA GLU A 4 -2.90 80.76 -9.95
C GLU A 4 -3.30 79.60 -10.89
N ASN A 5 -3.19 79.76 -12.21
CA ASN A 5 -3.51 78.65 -13.14
C ASN A 5 -2.43 77.57 -13.15
N ILE A 6 -1.15 77.94 -13.03
CA ILE A 6 -0.02 76.99 -13.10
C ILE A 6 0.05 76.09 -11.85
N THR A 7 -0.33 76.60 -10.68
CA THR A 7 -0.40 75.81 -9.43
C THR A 7 -1.59 74.86 -9.44
N ASN A 8 -2.75 75.28 -9.95
CA ASN A 8 -3.93 74.42 -10.09
C ASN A 8 -3.71 73.27 -11.10
N ASP A 9 -3.04 73.53 -12.23
CA ASP A 9 -2.67 72.49 -13.20
C ASP A 9 -1.65 71.49 -12.62
N ASN A 10 -0.73 71.96 -11.77
CA ASN A 10 0.20 71.07 -11.05
C ASN A 10 -0.52 70.15 -10.05
N LEU A 11 -1.52 70.67 -9.31
CA LEU A 11 -2.33 69.84 -8.41
C LEU A 11 -3.12 68.78 -9.18
N GLY A 12 -3.69 69.13 -10.34
CA GLY A 12 -4.38 68.18 -11.22
C GLY A 12 -3.46 67.07 -11.74
N SER A 13 -2.24 67.42 -12.15
CA SER A 13 -1.22 66.46 -12.60
C SER A 13 -0.78 65.49 -11.50
N ILE A 14 -0.60 65.97 -10.26
CA ILE A 14 -0.27 65.14 -9.09
C ILE A 14 -1.42 64.16 -8.77
N GLY A 15 -2.67 64.62 -8.85
CA GLY A 15 -3.85 63.78 -8.62
C GLY A 15 -3.97 62.63 -9.63
N ILE A 16 -3.66 62.89 -10.90
CA ILE A 16 -3.63 61.85 -11.94
C ILE A 16 -2.52 60.84 -11.65
N GLY A 17 -1.33 61.31 -11.25
CA GLY A 17 -0.22 60.43 -10.83
C GLY A 17 -0.59 59.53 -9.63
N ALA A 18 -1.27 60.09 -8.63
CA ALA A 18 -1.75 59.34 -7.47
C ALA A 18 -2.79 58.27 -7.85
N MET A 19 -3.71 58.59 -8.76
CA MET A 19 -4.72 57.64 -9.25
C MET A 19 -4.07 56.47 -10.03
N ILE A 20 -3.05 56.75 -10.84
CA ILE A 20 -2.30 55.72 -11.58
C ILE A 20 -1.61 54.75 -10.62
N VAL A 21 -0.92 55.26 -9.60
CA VAL A 21 -0.25 54.42 -8.59
C VAL A 21 -1.27 53.61 -7.80
N PHE A 22 -2.41 54.21 -7.46
CA PHE A 22 -3.48 53.52 -6.74
C PHE A 22 -4.01 52.31 -7.54
N ILE A 23 -4.27 52.48 -8.84
CA ILE A 23 -4.71 51.39 -9.71
C ILE A 23 -3.61 50.33 -9.83
N ALA A 24 -2.36 50.74 -10.03
CA ALA A 24 -1.23 49.80 -10.11
C ALA A 24 -1.10 48.94 -8.85
N LEU A 25 -1.26 49.53 -7.66
CA LEU A 25 -1.23 48.80 -6.39
C LEU A 25 -2.37 47.79 -6.27
N ILE A 26 -3.59 48.15 -6.71
CA ILE A 26 -4.72 47.22 -6.73
C ILE A 26 -4.44 46.03 -7.64
N LEU A 27 -3.87 46.25 -8.84
CA LEU A 27 -3.55 45.17 -9.76
C LEU A 27 -2.47 44.24 -9.22
N VAL A 28 -1.41 44.79 -8.59
CA VAL A 28 -0.39 43.98 -7.92
C VAL A 28 -0.98 43.17 -6.76
N ALA A 29 -1.84 43.80 -5.94
CA ALA A 29 -2.52 43.12 -4.85
C ALA A 29 -3.45 41.99 -5.34
N ALA A 30 -4.14 42.18 -6.47
CA ALA A 30 -5.00 41.17 -7.07
C ALA A 30 -4.20 39.94 -7.53
N VAL A 31 -3.07 40.15 -8.23
CA VAL A 31 -2.19 39.05 -8.66
C VAL A 31 -1.59 38.32 -7.47
N ALA A 32 -1.10 39.07 -6.46
CA ALA A 32 -0.56 38.47 -5.24
C ALA A 32 -1.61 37.63 -4.49
N SER A 33 -2.84 38.13 -4.38
CA SER A 33 -3.95 37.41 -3.74
C SER A 33 -4.28 36.11 -4.48
N ALA A 34 -4.33 36.15 -5.81
CA ALA A 34 -4.59 34.96 -6.63
C ALA A 34 -3.54 33.86 -6.39
N VAL A 35 -2.25 34.23 -6.32
CA VAL A 35 -1.16 33.28 -6.05
C VAL A 35 -1.23 32.74 -4.62
N ILE A 36 -1.56 33.59 -3.63
CA ILE A 36 -1.74 33.16 -2.24
C ILE A 36 -2.89 32.15 -2.13
N ILE A 37 -4.02 32.42 -2.79
CA ILE A 37 -5.16 31.51 -2.79
C ILE A 37 -4.79 30.19 -3.46
N GLN A 38 -4.18 30.23 -4.64
CA GLN A 38 -3.79 29.02 -5.38
C GLN A 38 -2.82 28.14 -4.59
N THR A 39 -1.83 28.76 -3.93
CA THR A 39 -0.89 28.02 -3.09
C THR A 39 -1.59 27.46 -1.85
N GLY A 40 -2.48 28.22 -1.21
CA GLY A 40 -3.32 27.76 -0.11
C GLY A 40 -4.22 26.58 -0.48
N GLU A 41 -4.85 26.61 -1.65
CA GLU A 41 -5.69 25.50 -2.17
C GLU A 41 -4.85 24.27 -2.46
N LYS A 42 -3.70 24.42 -3.14
CA LYS A 42 -2.81 23.31 -3.42
C LYS A 42 -2.28 22.66 -2.13
N LEU A 43 -1.91 23.47 -1.14
CA LEU A 43 -1.48 22.95 0.16
C LEU A 43 -2.60 22.18 0.87
N GLN A 44 -3.85 22.66 0.79
CA GLN A 44 -5.01 21.97 1.37
C GLN A 44 -5.33 20.66 0.64
N GLN A 45 -5.23 20.62 -0.70
CA GLN A 45 -5.42 19.40 -1.47
C GLN A 45 -4.33 18.38 -1.17
N ASN A 46 -3.06 18.81 -1.15
CA ASN A 46 -1.94 17.96 -0.76
C ASN A 46 -2.11 17.42 0.66
N ALA A 47 -2.53 18.27 1.62
CA ALA A 47 -2.75 17.84 2.99
C ALA A 47 -3.88 16.79 3.10
N GLN A 48 -4.96 16.96 2.35
CA GLN A 48 -6.05 15.98 2.29
C GLN A 48 -5.60 14.67 1.64
N GLN A 49 -4.88 14.75 0.53
CA GLN A 49 -4.34 13.57 -0.15
C GLN A 49 -3.38 12.80 0.76
N THR A 50 -2.40 13.47 1.36
CA THR A 50 -1.48 12.83 2.32
C THR A 50 -2.21 12.27 3.53
N GLY A 51 -3.26 12.95 4.01
CA GLY A 51 -4.10 12.43 5.09
C GLY A 51 -4.81 11.14 4.71
N SER A 52 -5.43 11.10 3.52
CA SER A 52 -6.09 9.91 2.99
C SER A 52 -5.10 8.77 2.73
N ASP A 53 -3.92 9.07 2.15
CA ASP A 53 -2.89 8.07 1.90
C ASP A 53 -2.31 7.50 3.21
N THR A 54 -2.09 8.34 4.22
CA THR A 54 -1.66 7.87 5.55
C THR A 54 -2.74 7.03 6.23
N GLN A 55 -4.00 7.41 6.09
CA GLN A 55 -5.12 6.62 6.61
C GLN A 55 -5.17 5.25 5.94
N ARG A 56 -5.01 5.20 4.62
CA ARG A 56 -5.00 3.95 3.84
C ARG A 56 -3.78 3.09 4.17
N GLU A 57 -2.60 3.67 4.34
CA GLU A 57 -1.40 2.95 4.76
C GLU A 57 -1.55 2.31 6.16
N ILE A 58 -2.16 3.03 7.11
CA ILE A 58 -2.31 2.53 8.49
C ILE A 58 -3.48 1.54 8.61
N SER A 59 -4.56 1.77 7.86
CA SER A 59 -5.81 1.00 8.00
C SER A 59 -5.94 -0.11 6.94
N GLY A 60 -5.27 0.02 5.80
CA GLY A 60 -5.31 -0.91 4.67
C GLY A 60 -4.24 -1.98 4.77
N LYS A 61 -4.16 -2.69 5.90
CA LYS A 61 -3.26 -3.84 6.06
C LYS A 61 -4.07 -5.12 6.27
N VAL A 62 -3.50 -6.25 5.87
CA VAL A 62 -4.05 -7.57 6.18
C VAL A 62 -3.38 -8.15 7.42
N THR A 63 -4.16 -8.67 8.35
CA THR A 63 -3.64 -9.37 9.54
C THR A 63 -3.69 -10.86 9.29
N LEU A 64 -2.61 -11.58 9.58
CA LEU A 64 -2.60 -13.04 9.50
C LEU A 64 -3.11 -13.60 10.83
N ASN A 65 -4.03 -14.56 10.75
CA ASN A 65 -4.60 -15.22 11.93
C ASN A 65 -3.92 -16.57 12.18
N SER A 66 -3.66 -17.34 11.12
CA SER A 66 -3.07 -18.68 11.22
C SER A 66 -2.53 -19.16 9.88
N VAL A 67 -1.46 -19.94 9.89
CA VAL A 67 -0.91 -20.59 8.69
C VAL A 67 -0.87 -22.10 8.90
N ILE A 68 -1.37 -22.88 7.94
CA ILE A 68 -1.32 -24.35 7.99
C ILE A 68 -0.71 -24.91 6.71
N VAL A 69 -0.10 -26.09 6.81
CA VAL A 69 0.33 -26.85 5.62
C VAL A 69 -0.90 -27.45 4.96
N LYS A 70 -1.19 -27.14 3.69
CA LYS A 70 -2.30 -27.75 2.94
C LYS A 70 -1.84 -28.99 2.19
N ASP A 71 -0.74 -28.85 1.47
CA ASP A 71 -0.07 -29.90 0.74
C ASP A 71 1.44 -29.60 0.65
N ALA A 72 2.20 -30.47 -0.01
CA ALA A 72 3.65 -30.32 -0.13
C ALA A 72 4.08 -28.98 -0.77
N ASN A 73 3.20 -28.37 -1.57
CA ASN A 73 3.51 -27.20 -2.38
C ASN A 73 2.66 -25.98 -2.00
N THR A 74 1.83 -26.06 -0.97
CA THR A 74 0.85 -25.03 -0.65
C THR A 74 0.71 -24.83 0.84
N PHE A 75 0.91 -23.58 1.28
CA PHE A 75 0.50 -23.14 2.60
C PHE A 75 -0.86 -22.47 2.52
N ARG A 76 -1.75 -22.80 3.45
CA ARG A 76 -3.03 -22.15 3.59
C ARG A 76 -2.95 -21.14 4.71
N VAL A 77 -3.17 -19.87 4.38
CA VAL A 77 -3.13 -18.75 5.32
C VAL A 77 -4.54 -18.26 5.56
N TYR A 78 -4.92 -18.16 6.83
CA TYR A 78 -6.12 -17.47 7.28
C TYR A 78 -5.73 -16.03 7.58
N PHE A 79 -6.43 -15.08 6.95
CA PHE A 79 -6.17 -13.67 7.12
C PHE A 79 -7.48 -12.89 7.26
N GLU A 80 -7.36 -11.68 7.80
CA GLU A 80 -8.47 -10.74 7.95
C GLU A 80 -8.02 -9.36 7.46
N SER A 81 -8.86 -8.69 6.67
CA SER A 81 -8.61 -7.29 6.31
C SER A 81 -8.87 -6.40 7.52
N SER A 82 -7.98 -5.45 7.81
CA SER A 82 -8.11 -4.62 9.01
C SER A 82 -9.44 -3.84 9.01
N PRO A 83 -10.13 -3.72 10.16
CA PRO A 83 -11.35 -2.93 10.26
C PRO A 83 -11.11 -1.46 9.89
N GLY A 84 -11.90 -0.94 8.96
CA GLY A 84 -11.77 0.45 8.49
C GLY A 84 -10.79 0.62 7.33
N SER A 85 -10.28 -0.47 6.75
CA SER A 85 -9.69 -0.46 5.41
C SER A 85 -10.74 -0.08 4.36
N ASP A 86 -10.26 0.41 3.21
CA ASP A 86 -11.07 0.36 2.00
C ASP A 86 -11.22 -1.10 1.52
N VAL A 87 -12.10 -1.33 0.54
CA VAL A 87 -12.19 -2.61 -0.16
C VAL A 87 -10.89 -2.83 -0.92
N LEU A 88 -10.31 -4.02 -0.78
CA LEU A 88 -9.05 -4.40 -1.44
C LEU A 88 -9.35 -5.39 -2.56
N ASP A 89 -8.73 -5.22 -3.72
CA ASP A 89 -8.76 -6.23 -4.77
C ASP A 89 -7.64 -7.25 -4.54
N GLU A 90 -7.86 -8.50 -4.95
CA GLU A 90 -6.92 -9.61 -4.82
C GLU A 90 -5.62 -9.37 -5.59
N ASP A 91 -5.68 -8.57 -6.65
CA ASP A 91 -4.51 -8.19 -7.46
C ASP A 91 -3.65 -7.08 -6.82
N GLN A 92 -4.18 -6.36 -5.83
CA GLN A 92 -3.45 -5.33 -5.10
C GLN A 92 -2.67 -5.89 -3.91
N ILE A 93 -2.82 -7.19 -3.61
CA ILE A 93 -2.16 -7.84 -2.49
C ILE A 93 -1.08 -8.77 -3.02
N GLU A 94 0.16 -8.42 -2.74
CA GLU A 94 1.33 -9.22 -3.09
C GLU A 94 1.90 -9.89 -1.84
N TRP A 95 2.39 -11.11 -2.00
CA TRP A 95 3.11 -11.82 -0.95
C TRP A 95 4.51 -12.18 -1.43
N GLN A 96 5.42 -12.24 -0.47
CA GLN A 96 6.77 -12.76 -0.68
C GLN A 96 7.14 -13.65 0.50
N MET A 97 7.80 -14.75 0.20
CA MET A 97 8.24 -15.72 1.17
C MET A 97 9.72 -15.96 0.98
N SER A 98 10.48 -15.93 2.06
CA SER A 98 11.89 -16.31 2.06
C SER A 98 12.13 -17.49 2.97
N CYS A 99 12.91 -18.45 2.51
CA CYS A 99 13.25 -19.63 3.28
C CYS A 99 14.70 -20.04 3.07
N THR A 100 15.20 -20.87 3.97
CA THR A 100 16.44 -21.62 3.74
C THR A 100 16.07 -23.09 3.59
N ASN A 101 16.48 -23.70 2.49
CA ASN A 101 16.26 -25.12 2.24
C ASN A 101 17.50 -25.91 2.68
N PRO A 102 17.55 -26.46 3.91
CA PRO A 102 18.69 -27.23 4.37
C PRO A 102 18.90 -28.51 3.55
N ASN A 103 17.84 -29.00 2.89
CA ASN A 103 17.84 -30.28 2.17
C ASN A 103 17.60 -30.12 0.64
N GLY A 104 17.32 -28.91 0.15
CA GLY A 104 16.96 -28.64 -1.25
C GLY A 104 18.05 -28.91 -2.30
N LEU A 105 17.62 -29.06 -3.56
CA LEU A 105 18.49 -29.14 -4.76
C LEU A 105 19.41 -27.92 -4.93
N THR A 106 19.04 -26.78 -4.36
CA THR A 106 19.79 -25.52 -4.38
C THR A 106 20.06 -25.10 -2.94
N THR A 107 21.34 -25.02 -2.60
CA THR A 107 21.80 -24.60 -1.27
C THR A 107 21.80 -23.07 -1.15
N GLY A 108 21.11 -22.52 -0.15
CA GLY A 108 21.09 -21.08 0.12
C GLY A 108 19.72 -20.53 0.52
N TYR A 109 19.66 -19.20 0.65
CA TYR A 109 18.41 -18.47 0.82
C TYR A 109 17.62 -18.46 -0.49
N GLN A 110 16.34 -18.80 -0.40
CA GLN A 110 15.39 -18.81 -1.50
C GLN A 110 14.32 -17.76 -1.26
N TYR A 111 13.80 -17.19 -2.36
CA TYR A 111 12.75 -16.19 -2.35
C TYR A 111 11.67 -16.60 -3.36
N LEU A 112 10.43 -16.56 -2.92
CA LEU A 112 9.24 -16.71 -3.76
C LEU A 112 8.34 -15.51 -3.57
N ASN A 113 7.56 -15.19 -4.59
CA ASN A 113 6.56 -14.15 -4.53
C ASN A 113 5.37 -14.50 -5.43
N GLY A 114 4.24 -13.89 -5.16
CA GLY A 114 3.03 -13.99 -5.96
C GLY A 114 2.02 -12.92 -5.55
N ASP A 115 0.90 -12.86 -6.26
CA ASP A 115 -0.29 -12.11 -5.86
C ASP A 115 -1.31 -13.03 -5.17
N PHE A 116 -2.34 -12.44 -4.57
CA PHE A 116 -3.45 -13.19 -3.98
C PHE A 116 -4.37 -13.76 -5.06
N GLY A 117 -4.66 -13.00 -6.11
CA GLY A 117 -5.37 -13.46 -7.32
C GLY A 117 -6.56 -14.41 -7.08
N ALA A 118 -6.83 -15.28 -8.05
CA ALA A 118 -7.94 -16.24 -7.99
C ALA A 118 -7.70 -17.43 -7.01
N THR A 119 -6.80 -17.31 -6.04
CA THR A 119 -6.55 -18.34 -5.02
C THR A 119 -7.05 -17.93 -3.64
N VAL A 120 -7.77 -16.81 -3.53
CA VAL A 120 -8.52 -16.44 -2.33
C VAL A 120 -9.82 -17.25 -2.24
N HIS A 121 -10.16 -17.60 -1.01
CA HIS A 121 -11.34 -18.34 -0.63
C HIS A 121 -12.06 -17.58 0.49
N ALA A 122 -13.38 -17.69 0.54
CA ALA A 122 -14.16 -17.23 1.69
C ALA A 122 -13.73 -17.98 2.97
N ALA A 123 -13.99 -17.41 4.15
CA ALA A 123 -13.77 -18.10 5.43
C ALA A 123 -14.46 -19.48 5.54
N SER A 124 -15.52 -19.72 4.75
CA SER A 124 -16.21 -21.01 4.65
C SER A 124 -15.43 -22.07 3.85
N GLY A 125 -14.31 -21.69 3.21
CA GLY A 125 -13.53 -22.53 2.30
C GLY A 125 -14.06 -22.57 0.87
N ALA A 126 -15.14 -21.84 0.56
CA ALA A 126 -15.63 -21.70 -0.80
C ALA A 126 -14.63 -20.86 -1.63
N ALA A 127 -14.30 -21.32 -2.83
CA ALA A 127 -13.54 -20.50 -3.78
C ALA A 127 -14.32 -19.22 -4.09
N LEU A 128 -13.63 -18.09 -3.99
CA LEU A 128 -14.12 -16.85 -4.56
C LEU A 128 -13.93 -16.92 -6.08
N GLY A 129 -14.74 -16.18 -6.84
CA GLY A 129 -14.49 -15.98 -8.27
C GLY A 129 -13.14 -15.30 -8.48
N ALA A 130 -12.68 -15.21 -9.73
CA ALA A 130 -11.52 -14.36 -10.00
C ALA A 130 -11.90 -12.88 -9.87
N ALA A 131 -11.03 -12.06 -9.26
CA ALA A 131 -11.20 -10.62 -9.07
C ALA A 131 -12.38 -10.28 -8.15
N GLU A 132 -12.42 -10.92 -6.98
CA GLU A 132 -13.41 -10.62 -5.95
C GLU A 132 -12.87 -9.58 -4.96
N ASP A 133 -13.79 -8.77 -4.46
CA ASP A 133 -13.48 -7.72 -3.50
C ASP A 133 -13.27 -8.32 -2.08
N ILE A 134 -12.16 -7.98 -1.45
CA ILE A 134 -11.87 -8.27 -0.05
C ILE A 134 -12.47 -7.15 0.80
N ASP A 135 -13.61 -7.45 1.42
CA ASP A 135 -14.31 -6.54 2.31
C ASP A 135 -13.51 -6.28 3.60
N SER A 136 -13.62 -5.05 4.11
CA SER A 136 -13.00 -4.66 5.37
C SER A 136 -13.58 -5.44 6.56
N GLY A 137 -12.70 -5.93 7.44
CA GLY A 137 -13.08 -6.66 8.65
C GLY A 137 -13.63 -8.07 8.43
N SER A 138 -13.59 -8.57 7.19
CA SER A 138 -13.98 -9.94 6.88
C SER A 138 -12.75 -10.86 6.86
N SER A 139 -12.96 -12.11 7.29
CA SER A 139 -11.93 -13.15 7.25
C SER A 139 -11.97 -13.92 5.95
N TYR A 140 -10.80 -14.23 5.42
CA TYR A 140 -10.59 -14.94 4.17
C TYR A 140 -9.46 -15.96 4.32
N ILE A 141 -9.34 -16.82 3.32
CA ILE A 141 -8.32 -17.86 3.26
C ILE A 141 -7.60 -17.70 1.93
N ILE A 142 -6.27 -17.77 1.92
CA ILE A 142 -5.46 -17.77 0.71
C ILE A 142 -4.58 -19.01 0.69
N ASP A 143 -4.53 -19.66 -0.47
CA ASP A 143 -3.63 -20.78 -0.72
C ASP A 143 -2.36 -20.28 -1.45
N LEU A 144 -1.26 -20.15 -0.70
CA LEU A 144 0.04 -19.71 -1.20
C LEU A 144 0.78 -20.90 -1.81
N THR A 145 0.89 -20.92 -3.14
CA THR A 145 1.69 -21.93 -3.84
C THR A 145 3.18 -21.59 -3.74
N VAL A 146 3.94 -22.49 -3.12
CA VAL A 146 5.38 -22.36 -2.85
C VAL A 146 6.27 -23.18 -3.79
N ASP A 147 5.70 -23.63 -4.90
CA ASP A 147 6.44 -24.27 -5.98
C ASP A 147 6.93 -23.23 -7.00
N GLY A 148 8.20 -22.85 -6.93
CA GLY A 148 8.85 -21.97 -7.91
C GLY A 148 9.37 -22.70 -9.15
N GLY A 149 8.98 -23.96 -9.36
CA GLY A 149 9.54 -24.81 -10.41
C GLY A 149 10.97 -25.28 -10.10
N SER A 150 11.75 -25.56 -11.15
CA SER A 150 13.02 -26.33 -11.09
C SER A 150 14.19 -25.74 -10.28
N GLY A 151 14.02 -24.68 -9.48
CA GLY A 151 15.15 -23.98 -8.84
C GLY A 151 14.90 -23.25 -7.52
N ALA A 152 13.66 -23.08 -7.06
CA ALA A 152 13.40 -22.43 -5.76
C ALA A 152 12.09 -22.96 -5.16
N GLN A 153 12.18 -23.63 -4.01
CA GLN A 153 11.04 -24.33 -3.43
C GLN A 153 11.02 -24.14 -1.92
N CYS A 154 10.26 -23.17 -1.40
CA CYS A 154 9.90 -23.15 0.02
C CYS A 154 8.82 -24.20 0.31
N GLN A 155 9.00 -25.41 -0.22
CA GLN A 155 8.00 -26.48 -0.20
C GLN A 155 8.02 -27.24 1.10
N ALA A 156 6.83 -27.65 1.55
CA ALA A 156 6.65 -28.54 2.68
C ALA A 156 6.75 -30.03 2.27
N ASP A 157 7.72 -30.39 1.43
CA ASP A 157 7.87 -31.77 0.93
C ASP A 157 8.88 -32.60 1.76
N ILE A 158 8.37 -33.58 2.51
CA ILE A 158 9.16 -34.61 3.20
C ILE A 158 9.70 -35.67 2.23
N ALA A 159 8.98 -35.96 1.13
CA ALA A 159 9.22 -37.15 0.31
C ALA A 159 10.44 -37.02 -0.61
N ALA A 160 10.79 -35.82 -1.07
CA ALA A 160 11.92 -35.62 -1.97
C ALA A 160 13.24 -35.24 -1.26
N ASN A 161 13.25 -35.06 0.07
CA ASN A 161 14.29 -34.30 0.79
C ASN A 161 14.52 -32.89 0.21
N ASN A 162 13.74 -32.40 -0.76
CA ASN A 162 14.11 -31.18 -1.50
C ASN A 162 13.48 -29.89 -0.97
N GLY A 163 12.82 -29.95 0.21
CA GLY A 163 12.05 -28.84 0.78
C GLY A 163 12.55 -28.35 2.14
N LEU A 164 11.66 -27.64 2.81
CA LEU A 164 11.81 -27.12 4.16
C LEU A 164 12.01 -28.29 5.15
N GLY A 165 13.03 -28.19 6.00
CA GLY A 165 13.26 -29.17 7.06
C GLY A 165 12.34 -28.94 8.25
N LEU A 166 12.16 -29.96 9.11
CA LEU A 166 11.58 -29.74 10.43
C LEU A 166 12.43 -28.72 11.20
N ASN A 167 11.78 -27.85 11.96
CA ASN A 167 12.39 -26.75 12.71
C ASN A 167 13.05 -25.68 11.80
N SER A 168 12.65 -25.61 10.53
CA SER A 168 13.05 -24.50 9.66
C SER A 168 12.19 -23.26 9.92
N GLU A 169 12.82 -22.11 9.71
CA GLU A 169 12.20 -20.80 9.78
C GLU A 169 11.96 -20.29 8.36
N VAL A 170 10.76 -19.79 8.13
CA VAL A 170 10.33 -19.16 6.89
C VAL A 170 9.82 -17.77 7.23
N THR A 171 10.15 -16.79 6.41
CA THR A 171 9.65 -15.43 6.60
C THR A 171 8.63 -15.13 5.51
N LEU A 172 7.44 -14.69 5.90
CA LEU A 172 6.37 -14.27 5.02
C LEU A 172 6.15 -12.76 5.17
N TRP A 173 6.12 -12.07 4.04
CA TRP A 173 5.65 -10.69 3.98
C TRP A 173 4.44 -10.63 3.06
N ILE A 174 3.46 -9.84 3.45
CA ILE A 174 2.32 -9.49 2.61
C ILE A 174 2.28 -7.97 2.51
N HIS A 175 2.18 -7.47 1.29
CA HIS A 175 2.12 -6.06 0.96
C HIS A 175 0.79 -5.76 0.25
N VAL A 176 0.08 -4.74 0.73
CA VAL A 176 -1.13 -4.23 0.08
C VAL A 176 -0.78 -2.94 -0.63
N ASN A 177 -1.07 -2.83 -1.92
CA ASN A 177 -0.79 -1.62 -2.70
C ASN A 177 -1.64 -0.43 -2.19
N GLY A 178 -0.96 0.67 -1.85
CA GLY A 178 -1.59 1.84 -1.23
C GLY A 178 -2.02 1.61 0.23
N GLY A 179 -1.73 0.44 0.77
CA GLY A 179 -1.99 0.02 2.14
C GLY A 179 -0.70 -0.38 2.86
N GLY A 180 -0.86 -1.02 4.01
CA GLY A 180 0.25 -1.42 4.86
C GLY A 180 0.89 -2.74 4.45
N SER A 181 2.06 -3.01 5.03
CA SER A 181 2.72 -4.32 4.93
C SER A 181 2.65 -5.07 6.25
N THR A 182 2.48 -6.38 6.17
CA THR A 182 2.51 -7.29 7.32
C THR A 182 3.68 -8.25 7.18
N TYR A 183 4.36 -8.50 8.30
CA TYR A 183 5.53 -9.34 8.41
C TYR A 183 5.24 -10.45 9.41
N GLU A 184 5.46 -11.70 9.02
CA GLU A 184 5.37 -12.84 9.92
C GLU A 184 6.55 -13.80 9.72
N THR A 185 7.08 -14.31 10.83
CA THR A 185 8.06 -15.39 10.83
C THR A 185 7.34 -16.68 11.20
N LEU A 186 7.39 -17.64 10.31
CA LEU A 186 6.74 -18.93 10.38
C LEU A 186 7.74 -20.02 10.76
N TYR A 187 7.44 -20.78 11.80
CA TYR A 187 8.22 -21.91 12.27
C TYR A 187 7.52 -23.23 11.96
N ILE A 188 8.23 -24.11 11.28
CA ILE A 188 7.68 -25.37 10.81
C ILE A 188 8.01 -26.50 11.78
N SER A 189 7.06 -26.85 12.64
CA SER A 189 7.19 -27.96 13.58
C SER A 189 6.81 -29.32 13.00
N ASP A 190 5.92 -29.33 11.99
CA ASP A 190 5.44 -30.54 11.31
C ASP A 190 5.08 -30.17 9.86
N LEU A 191 5.39 -31.06 8.93
CA LEU A 191 5.16 -30.90 7.49
C LEU A 191 3.96 -31.72 7.00
N THR A 192 3.25 -32.39 7.92
CA THR A 192 2.04 -33.15 7.61
C THR A 192 0.89 -32.22 7.20
N PRO A 193 0.13 -32.50 6.13
CA PRO A 193 -1.05 -31.73 5.78
C PRO A 193 -2.01 -31.54 6.97
N GLY A 194 -2.38 -30.29 7.22
CA GLY A 194 -3.19 -29.85 8.35
C GLY A 194 -2.40 -29.46 9.60
N SER A 195 -1.07 -29.59 9.60
CA SER A 195 -0.24 -29.07 10.69
C SER A 195 -0.27 -27.55 10.75
N LEU A 196 -0.29 -27.02 11.97
CA LEU A 196 -0.14 -25.59 12.22
C LEU A 196 1.32 -25.19 12.06
N VAL A 197 1.54 -24.08 11.37
CA VAL A 197 2.81 -23.36 11.29
C VAL A 197 2.68 -22.15 12.19
N ILE A 198 3.60 -22.00 13.16
CA ILE A 198 3.51 -21.02 14.26
C ILE A 198 4.55 -19.93 14.07
#